data_AF-A0A944VXQ5-F1
#
_entry.id   AF-A0A944VXQ5-F1
#
_cell.length_a   1.000
_cell.length_b   1.000
_cell.length_c   1.000
_cell.angle_alpha   90.00
_cell.angle_beta   90.00
_cell.angle_gamma   90.00
#
_symmetry.space_group_name_H-M   'P 1'
#
loop_
_entity.id
_entity.type
_entity.pdbx_description
1 polymer ?
#
loop_
_entity_poly.entity_id
_entity_poly.type
_entity_poly.pdbx_seq_one_letter_code
_entity_poly.pdbx_strand_id
1 'polypeptide(L)'
;MTIFKDGFDIVTKVSKDIKDSKLASELTQIIPILTTAQTENMELSSKNLELEKKLFNLEKEHAEEITGLKEKLSAKEFIDNCDFDETCGFYVSKENGQRYCTSCLLKGIKSPLQKYRHSWDCKVIGCGQCYSPPQNIDPPDTPGYGFQSF
;
A
#
# COMPACT_ATOMS: atom_id res chain seq x y z
N MET A 1 18.62 -4.43 27.06
CA MET A 1 20.09 -4.53 26.87
C MET A 1 20.92 -4.00 28.04
N THR A 2 20.30 -3.39 29.06
CA THR A 2 20.95 -2.86 30.26
C THR A 2 21.49 -3.95 31.20
N ILE A 3 20.72 -5.02 31.42
CA ILE A 3 21.04 -6.08 32.39
C ILE A 3 22.42 -6.73 32.16
N PHE A 4 22.79 -6.99 30.90
CA PHE A 4 24.09 -7.61 30.58
C PHE A 4 25.28 -6.65 30.77
N LYS A 5 25.07 -5.35 30.53
CA LYS A 5 26.07 -4.31 30.70
C LYS A 5 26.28 -4.01 32.19
N ASP A 6 25.20 -3.89 32.94
CA ASP A 6 25.21 -3.67 34.38
C ASP A 6 25.92 -4.83 35.11
N GLY A 7 25.67 -6.08 34.69
CA GLY A 7 26.37 -7.26 35.21
C GLY A 7 27.87 -7.29 34.92
N PHE A 8 28.29 -6.91 33.71
CA PHE A 8 29.70 -6.82 33.33
C PHE A 8 30.47 -5.76 34.13
N ASP A 9 29.85 -4.58 34.31
CA ASP A 9 30.43 -3.48 35.08
C ASP A 9 30.59 -3.84 36.56
N ILE A 10 29.67 -4.63 37.12
CA ILE A 10 29.77 -5.17 38.48
C ILE A 10 30.95 -6.14 38.59
N VAL A 11 31.07 -7.11 37.67
CA VAL A 11 32.14 -8.12 37.71
C VAL A 11 33.53 -7.49 37.55
N THR A 12 33.67 -6.53 36.63
CA THR A 12 34.94 -5.81 36.43
C THR A 12 35.32 -4.92 37.61
N LYS A 13 34.34 -4.34 38.30
CA LYS A 13 34.58 -3.56 39.53
C LYS A 13 34.99 -4.45 40.70
N VAL A 14 34.26 -5.55 40.92
CA VAL A 14 34.56 -6.53 41.98
C VAL A 14 35.95 -7.16 41.78
N SER A 15 36.35 -7.44 40.54
CA SER A 15 37.68 -7.98 40.24
C SER A 15 38.84 -7.05 40.64
N LYS A 16 38.63 -5.73 40.72
CA LYS A 16 39.68 -4.77 41.10
C LYS A 16 39.88 -4.69 42.61
N ASP A 17 38.84 -5.00 43.38
CA ASP A 17 38.82 -4.84 44.83
C ASP A 17 39.12 -6.13 45.60
N ILE A 18 39.20 -7.28 44.91
CA ILE A 18 39.49 -8.59 45.50
C ILE A 18 40.98 -8.71 45.87
N LYS A 19 41.23 -9.04 47.14
CA LYS A 19 42.58 -9.33 47.68
C LYS A 19 42.93 -10.82 47.69
N ASP A 20 41.95 -11.70 47.48
CA ASP A 20 42.16 -13.14 47.39
C ASP A 20 42.80 -13.49 46.03
N SER A 21 44.04 -13.96 46.05
CA SER A 21 44.81 -14.22 44.83
C SER A 21 44.23 -15.35 43.97
N LYS A 22 43.54 -16.33 44.58
CA LYS A 22 42.93 -17.44 43.87
C LYS A 22 41.67 -16.97 43.14
N LEU A 23 40.83 -16.21 43.86
CA LEU A 23 39.63 -15.61 43.29
C LEU A 23 39.96 -14.57 42.20
N ALA A 24 41.03 -13.78 42.38
CA ALA A 24 41.51 -12.84 41.38
C ALA A 24 41.99 -13.54 40.09
N SER A 25 42.69 -14.68 40.23
CA SER A 25 43.11 -15.52 39.10
C SER A 25 41.92 -16.06 38.30
N GLU A 26 40.91 -16.60 38.99
CA GLU A 26 39.69 -17.11 38.36
C GLU A 26 38.91 -16.00 37.63
N LEU A 27 38.77 -14.82 38.24
CA LEU A 27 38.15 -13.66 37.60
C LEU A 27 38.90 -13.18 36.37
N THR A 28 40.24 -13.20 36.41
CA THR A 28 41.07 -12.81 35.26
C THR A 28 40.85 -13.73 34.06
N GLN A 29 40.51 -15.01 34.28
CA GLN A 29 40.17 -15.95 33.21
C GLN A 29 38.74 -15.77 32.68
N ILE A 30 37.81 -15.29 33.51
CA ILE A 30 36.39 -15.12 33.16
C ILE A 30 36.13 -13.80 32.42
N ILE A 31 36.85 -12.73 32.74
CA ILE A 31 36.67 -11.39 32.13
C ILE A 31 36.76 -11.40 30.59
N PRO A 32 37.74 -12.08 29.95
CA PRO A 32 37.82 -12.14 28.49
C PRO A 32 36.59 -12.81 27.86
N ILE A 33 36.10 -13.90 28.45
CA ILE A 33 34.93 -14.63 27.97
C ILE A 33 33.69 -13.73 28.00
N LEU A 34 33.51 -13.00 29.11
CA LEU A 34 32.43 -12.02 29.25
C LEU A 34 32.54 -10.86 28.25
N THR A 35 33.76 -10.39 27.97
CA THR A 35 34.00 -9.29 27.03
C THR A 35 33.67 -9.71 25.60
N THR A 36 34.08 -10.93 25.20
CA THR A 36 33.72 -11.52 23.90
C THR A 36 32.21 -11.66 23.77
N ALA A 37 31.54 -12.24 24.77
CA ALA A 37 30.08 -12.39 24.77
C ALA A 37 29.35 -11.04 24.70
N GLN A 38 29.86 -10.01 25.38
CA GLN A 38 29.28 -8.66 25.31
C GLN A 38 29.42 -8.05 23.91
N THR A 39 30.57 -8.25 23.27
CA THR A 39 30.83 -7.75 21.91
C THR A 39 29.93 -8.43 20.89
N GLU A 40 29.82 -9.77 20.96
CA GLU A 40 28.93 -10.56 20.10
C GLU A 40 27.46 -10.16 20.28
N ASN A 41 27.02 -9.94 21.52
CA ASN A 41 25.66 -9.52 21.80
C ASN A 41 25.37 -8.11 21.27
N MET A 42 26.36 -7.20 21.31
CA MET A 42 26.25 -5.88 20.69
C MET A 42 26.15 -5.97 19.17
N GLU A 43 26.95 -6.82 18.54
CA GLU A 43 26.92 -7.04 17.10
C GLU A 43 25.58 -7.68 16.66
N LEU A 44 25.11 -8.69 17.38
CA LEU A 44 23.81 -9.33 17.13
C LEU A 44 22.65 -8.33 17.30
N SER A 45 22.69 -7.48 18.33
CA SER A 45 21.68 -6.44 18.52
C SER A 45 21.68 -5.43 17.38
N SER A 46 22.85 -5.07 16.84
CA SER A 46 22.93 -4.19 15.67
C SER A 46 22.35 -4.83 14.42
N LYS A 47 22.65 -6.12 14.19
CA LYS A 47 22.11 -6.89 13.06
C LYS A 47 20.59 -7.05 13.16
N ASN A 48 20.06 -7.32 14.35
CA ASN A 48 18.61 -7.42 14.56
C ASN A 48 17.92 -6.10 14.25
N LEU A 49 18.48 -4.96 14.68
CA LEU A 49 17.92 -3.65 14.35
C LEU A 49 17.94 -3.37 12.83
N GLU A 50 18.97 -3.81 12.12
CA GLU A 50 19.03 -3.69 10.66
C GLU A 50 17.98 -4.59 9.96
N LEU A 51 17.82 -5.82 10.44
CA LEU A 51 16.82 -6.76 9.92
C LEU A 51 15.39 -6.25 10.16
N GLU A 52 15.10 -5.71 11.34
CA GLU A 52 13.80 -5.10 11.66
C GLU A 52 13.48 -3.95 10.70
N LYS A 53 14.46 -3.09 10.38
CA LYS A 53 14.29 -2.03 9.38
C LYS A 53 14.02 -2.58 7.97
N LYS A 54 14.71 -3.64 7.58
CA LYS A 54 14.49 -4.29 6.27
C LYS A 54 13.09 -4.92 6.19
N LEU A 55 12.66 -5.60 7.25
CA LEU A 55 11.31 -6.16 7.35
C LEU A 55 10.25 -5.07 7.24
N PHE A 56 10.40 -3.97 7.97
CA PHE A 56 9.46 -2.85 7.89
C PHE A 56 9.32 -2.28 6.47
N ASN A 57 10.44 -2.10 5.76
CA ASN A 57 10.42 -1.60 4.39
C ASN A 57 9.76 -2.59 3.43
N LEU A 58 10.08 -3.89 3.54
CA LEU A 58 9.47 -4.93 2.71
C LEU A 58 7.97 -5.06 2.97
N GLU A 59 7.53 -5.00 4.23
CA GLU A 59 6.10 -5.03 4.58
C GLU A 59 5.36 -3.84 3.96
N LYS A 60 5.98 -2.66 3.95
CA LYS A 60 5.43 -1.48 3.30
C LYS A 60 5.32 -1.66 1.78
N GLU A 61 6.39 -2.11 1.12
CA GLU A 61 6.40 -2.35 -0.33
C GLU A 61 5.34 -3.38 -0.73
N HIS A 62 5.22 -4.49 0.02
CA HIS A 62 4.19 -5.49 -0.20
C HIS A 62 2.77 -4.94 0.00
N ALA A 63 2.55 -4.07 1.00
CA ALA A 63 1.24 -3.46 1.21
C ALA A 63 0.83 -2.55 0.05
N GLU A 64 1.77 -1.79 -0.51
CA GLU A 64 1.55 -0.94 -1.69
C GLU A 64 1.26 -1.80 -2.94
N GLU A 65 2.00 -2.89 -3.15
CA GLU A 65 1.77 -3.81 -4.27
C GLU A 65 0.40 -4.51 -4.17
N ILE A 66 0.03 -5.03 -2.99
CA ILE A 66 -1.28 -5.64 -2.75
C ILE A 66 -2.41 -4.65 -3.04
N THR A 67 -2.23 -3.39 -2.65
CA THR A 67 -3.23 -2.35 -2.90
C THR A 67 -3.39 -2.10 -4.39
N GLY A 68 -2.29 -1.94 -5.13
CA GLY A 68 -2.33 -1.78 -6.58
C GLY A 68 -2.91 -3.00 -7.33
N LEU A 69 -2.65 -4.22 -6.86
CA LEU A 69 -3.24 -5.43 -7.44
C LEU A 69 -4.75 -5.54 -7.17
N LYS A 70 -5.21 -5.18 -5.97
CA LYS A 70 -6.65 -5.16 -5.63
C LYS A 70 -7.41 -4.16 -6.49
N GLU A 71 -6.85 -2.97 -6.71
CA GLU A 71 -7.45 -1.97 -7.59
C GLU A 71 -7.57 -2.48 -9.04
N LYS A 72 -6.52 -3.12 -9.57
CA LYS A 72 -6.55 -3.73 -10.91
C LYS A 72 -7.56 -4.87 -11.02
N LEU A 73 -7.69 -5.70 -9.99
CA LEU A 73 -8.65 -6.80 -9.98
C LEU A 73 -10.09 -6.27 -9.96
N SER A 74 -10.39 -5.31 -9.09
CA SER A 74 -11.71 -4.67 -9.02
C SER A 74 -12.10 -3.97 -10.33
N ALA A 75 -11.14 -3.32 -10.99
CA ALA A 75 -11.33 -2.74 -12.32
C ALA A 75 -11.69 -3.81 -13.36
N LYS A 76 -10.99 -4.96 -13.35
CA LYS A 76 -11.22 -6.06 -14.28
C LYS A 76 -12.59 -6.70 -14.06
N GLU A 77 -12.95 -7.02 -12.82
CA GLU A 77 -14.27 -7.57 -12.47
C GLU A 77 -15.40 -6.64 -12.94
N PHE A 78 -15.21 -5.32 -12.82
CA PHE A 78 -16.19 -4.35 -13.28
C PHE A 78 -16.31 -4.31 -14.81
N ILE A 79 -15.20 -4.43 -15.55
CA ILE A 79 -15.21 -4.51 -17.02
C ILE A 79 -15.91 -5.78 -17.49
N ASP A 80 -15.69 -6.92 -16.82
CA ASP A 80 -16.33 -8.20 -17.17
C ASP A 80 -17.87 -8.14 -17.00
N ASN A 81 -18.36 -7.29 -16.10
CA ASN A 81 -19.77 -6.99 -15.89
C ASN A 81 -20.36 -5.94 -16.86
N CYS A 82 -19.58 -5.52 -17.87
CA CYS A 82 -20.04 -4.63 -18.91
C CYS A 82 -19.95 -5.32 -20.28
N ASP A 83 -20.87 -4.97 -21.19
CA ASP A 83 -20.78 -5.33 -22.60
C ASP A 83 -20.30 -4.13 -23.40
N PHE A 84 -19.37 -4.35 -24.33
CA PHE A 84 -18.93 -3.32 -25.24
C PHE A 84 -19.92 -3.20 -26.41
N ASP A 85 -20.48 -2.00 -26.59
CA ASP A 85 -21.31 -1.68 -27.75
C ASP A 85 -20.41 -1.24 -28.89
N GLU A 86 -20.17 -2.12 -29.85
CA GLU A 86 -19.32 -1.84 -31.03
C GLU A 86 -19.89 -0.74 -31.92
N THR A 87 -21.21 -0.55 -31.93
CA THR A 87 -21.87 0.46 -32.78
C THR A 87 -21.56 1.86 -32.26
N CYS A 88 -21.57 2.02 -30.94
CA CYS A 88 -21.44 3.33 -30.31
C CYS A 88 -20.06 3.58 -29.68
N GLY A 89 -19.27 2.52 -29.48
CA GLY A 89 -17.89 2.58 -28.98
C GLY A 89 -17.76 2.79 -27.47
N PHE A 90 -18.81 2.50 -26.67
CA PHE A 90 -18.80 2.59 -25.20
C PHE A 90 -19.19 1.27 -24.53
N TYR A 91 -18.97 1.16 -23.22
CA TYR A 91 -19.41 0.01 -22.44
C TYR A 91 -20.77 0.26 -21.79
N VAL A 92 -21.59 -0.79 -21.67
CA VAL A 92 -22.89 -0.78 -21.02
C VAL A 92 -22.89 -1.80 -19.88
N SER A 93 -23.25 -1.37 -18.68
CA SER A 93 -23.36 -2.25 -17.51
C SER A 93 -24.54 -3.21 -17.69
N LYS A 94 -24.27 -4.51 -17.45
CA LYS A 94 -25.29 -5.57 -17.47
C LYS A 94 -26.33 -5.41 -16.35
N GLU A 95 -25.95 -4.77 -15.24
CA GLU A 95 -26.81 -4.66 -14.05
C GLU A 95 -27.88 -3.58 -14.16
N ASN A 96 -27.51 -2.42 -14.74
CA ASN A 96 -28.36 -1.23 -14.69
C ASN A 96 -28.44 -0.46 -16.03
N GLY A 97 -27.82 -0.97 -17.09
CA GLY A 97 -27.80 -0.30 -18.40
C GLY A 97 -27.03 1.03 -18.42
N GLN A 98 -26.34 1.40 -17.33
CA GLN A 98 -25.51 2.60 -17.29
C GLN A 98 -24.35 2.48 -18.27
N ARG A 99 -24.04 3.59 -18.95
CA ARG A 99 -23.03 3.63 -20.00
C ARG A 99 -21.75 4.27 -19.51
N TYR A 100 -20.61 3.74 -19.95
CA TYR A 100 -19.29 4.12 -19.47
C TYR A 100 -18.32 4.39 -20.62
N CYS A 101 -17.48 5.41 -20.45
CA CYS A 101 -16.45 5.76 -21.41
C CYS A 101 -15.41 4.64 -21.53
N THR A 102 -15.18 4.14 -22.75
CA THR A 102 -14.19 3.10 -23.05
C THR A 102 -12.78 3.48 -22.60
N SER A 103 -12.33 4.69 -22.93
CA SER A 103 -10.96 5.10 -22.57
C SER A 103 -10.72 5.19 -21.07
N CYS A 104 -11.75 5.52 -20.28
CA CYS A 104 -11.65 5.58 -18.82
C CYS A 104 -11.80 4.19 -18.22
N LEU A 105 -12.74 3.41 -18.72
CA LEU A 105 -13.07 2.10 -18.17
C LEU A 105 -11.92 1.11 -18.33
N LEU A 106 -11.23 1.10 -19.49
CA LEU A 106 -10.03 0.29 -19.70
C LEU A 106 -8.87 0.66 -18.76
N LYS A 107 -8.89 1.86 -18.17
CA LYS A 107 -7.95 2.31 -17.14
C LYS A 107 -8.44 2.00 -15.72
N GLY A 108 -9.56 1.29 -15.57
CA GLY A 108 -10.20 1.00 -14.29
C GLY A 108 -10.99 2.16 -13.69
N ILE A 109 -11.18 3.25 -14.43
CA ILE A 109 -11.90 4.43 -13.95
C ILE A 109 -13.37 4.31 -14.35
N LYS A 110 -14.26 4.19 -13.35
CA LYS A 110 -15.72 4.20 -13.56
C LYS A 110 -16.17 5.59 -13.99
N SER A 111 -16.21 5.82 -15.30
CA SER A 111 -16.60 7.09 -15.88
C SER A 111 -17.95 6.98 -16.59
N PRO A 112 -19.07 7.26 -15.89
CA PRO A 112 -20.38 7.21 -16.51
C PRO A 112 -20.51 8.32 -17.55
N LEU A 113 -21.04 7.95 -18.72
CA LEU A 113 -21.40 8.89 -19.77
C LEU A 113 -22.66 9.66 -19.39
N GLN A 114 -22.67 10.95 -19.71
CA GLN A 114 -23.83 11.80 -19.52
C GLN A 114 -24.23 12.50 -20.80
N LYS A 115 -25.55 12.65 -20.99
CA LYS A 115 -26.09 13.38 -22.11
C LYS A 115 -25.73 14.86 -22.00
N TYR A 116 -25.09 15.38 -23.03
CA TYR A 116 -24.82 16.80 -23.19
C TYR A 116 -25.22 17.23 -24.61
N ARG A 117 -26.27 18.05 -24.72
CA ARG A 117 -26.87 18.48 -26.00
C ARG A 117 -27.22 17.27 -26.90
N HIS A 118 -26.35 16.94 -27.84
CA HIS A 118 -26.52 15.89 -28.87
C HIS A 118 -25.49 14.76 -28.76
N SER A 119 -24.64 14.77 -27.72
CA SER A 119 -23.61 13.76 -27.48
C SER A 119 -23.73 13.18 -26.07
N TRP A 120 -23.03 12.08 -25.86
CA TRP A 120 -22.78 11.49 -24.55
C TRP A 120 -21.33 11.73 -24.16
N ASP A 121 -21.12 12.54 -23.13
CA ASP A 121 -19.82 13.05 -22.75
C ASP A 121 -19.30 12.34 -21.51
N CYS A 122 -18.00 12.09 -21.50
CA CYS A 122 -17.28 11.56 -20.37
C CYS A 122 -17.12 12.62 -19.28
N LYS A 123 -17.56 12.34 -18.04
CA LYS A 123 -17.45 13.29 -16.91
C LYS A 123 -16.05 13.45 -16.31
N VAL A 124 -15.14 12.54 -16.63
CA VAL A 124 -13.77 12.60 -16.09
C VAL A 124 -13.04 13.79 -16.70
N ILE A 125 -12.66 14.73 -15.84
CA ILE A 125 -11.89 15.93 -16.21
C ILE A 125 -10.61 15.48 -16.93
N GLY A 126 -10.39 16.00 -18.14
CA GLY A 126 -9.23 15.69 -18.97
C GLY A 126 -9.37 14.47 -19.90
N CYS A 127 -10.50 13.73 -19.87
CA CYS A 127 -10.75 12.66 -20.84
C CYS A 127 -11.19 13.20 -22.20
N GLY A 128 -12.19 14.10 -22.21
CA GLY A 128 -12.67 14.79 -23.42
C GLY A 128 -13.36 13.90 -24.46
N GLN A 129 -13.62 12.63 -24.14
CA GLN A 129 -14.31 11.71 -25.05
C GLN A 129 -15.80 12.02 -25.12
N CYS A 130 -16.32 12.09 -26.34
CA CYS A 130 -17.72 12.31 -26.67
C CYS A 130 -18.19 11.19 -27.61
N TYR A 131 -19.36 10.64 -27.34
CA TYR A 131 -19.95 9.54 -28.08
C TYR A 131 -21.24 10.00 -28.74
N SER A 132 -21.52 9.49 -29.93
CA SER A 132 -22.80 9.73 -30.57
C SER A 132 -23.84 8.80 -29.94
N PRO A 133 -25.00 9.32 -29.47
CA PRO A 133 -26.06 8.47 -28.99
C PRO A 133 -26.59 7.61 -30.16
N PRO A 134 -26.93 6.32 -29.92
CA PRO A 134 -27.56 5.50 -30.93
C PRO A 134 -28.86 6.16 -31.41
N GLN A 135 -29.04 6.21 -32.72
CA GLN A 135 -30.28 6.68 -33.34
C GLN A 135 -31.39 5.71 -32.90
N ASN A 136 -32.41 6.20 -32.19
CA ASN A 136 -33.58 5.49 -31.65
C ASN A 136 -33.58 5.06 -30.16
N ILE A 137 -32.71 5.60 -29.30
CA ILE A 137 -32.91 5.48 -27.85
C ILE A 137 -33.41 6.80 -27.29
N ASP A 138 -34.72 6.90 -27.05
CA ASP A 138 -35.28 7.97 -26.22
C ASP A 138 -34.68 7.87 -24.80
N PRO A 139 -34.30 9.01 -24.19
CA PRO A 139 -33.65 9.00 -22.88
C PRO A 139 -34.61 8.53 -21.78
N PRO A 140 -34.12 7.84 -20.72
CA PRO A 140 -34.89 7.79 -19.48
C PRO A 140 -35.06 9.22 -18.95
N ASP A 141 -36.31 9.59 -18.66
CA ASP A 141 -36.66 10.91 -18.15
C ASP A 141 -35.86 11.22 -16.88
N THR A 142 -34.97 12.21 -16.96
CA THR A 142 -34.43 12.85 -15.76
C THR A 142 -35.48 13.81 -15.21
N PRO A 143 -35.84 13.77 -13.91
CA PRO A 143 -36.70 14.76 -13.30
C PRO A 143 -36.03 16.13 -13.39
N GLY A 144 -36.71 17.08 -14.04
CA GLY A 144 -36.18 18.39 -14.38
C GLY A 144 -35.81 19.21 -13.15
N TYR A 145 -34.54 19.63 -13.07
CA TYR A 145 -34.15 20.78 -12.27
C TYR A 145 -34.24 22.03 -13.14
N GLY A 146 -35.25 22.86 -12.85
CA GLY A 146 -35.46 24.15 -13.49
C GLY A 146 -34.30 25.11 -13.21
N PHE A 147 -33.72 25.66 -14.27
CA PHE A 147 -32.86 26.82 -14.20
C PHE A 147 -33.72 28.08 -14.10
N GLN A 148 -33.72 28.75 -12.95
CA GLN A 148 -34.10 30.17 -12.87
C GLN A 148 -32.89 31.00 -13.31
N SER A 149 -33.11 31.86 -14.30
CA SER A 149 -32.12 32.86 -14.75
C SER A 149 -32.30 34.12 -13.91
N PHE A 150 -31.18 34.73 -13.51
CA PHE A 150 -31.11 36.10 -12.99
C PHE A 150 -31.23 37.11 -14.14
#